data_AF-A0A386H143-F1
#
_entry.id   AF-A0A386H143-F1
#
_cell.length_a   1.000
_cell.length_b   1.000
_cell.length_c   1.000
_cell.angle_alpha   90.00
_cell.angle_beta   90.00
_cell.angle_gamma   90.00
#
_symmetry.space_group_name_H-M   'P 1'
#
loop_
_entity.id
_entity.type
_entity.pdbx_description
1 polymer ?
#
loop_
_entity_poly.entity_id
_entity_poly.type
_entity_poly.pdbx_seq_one_letter_code
_entity_poly.pdbx_strand_id
1 'polypeptide(L)'
;MTKNLKKFLLFVFVIAFYQLGSHNLVLASSVDNTQVTSSSAVTLTQNKIDNDYDTSQSTTNSAIEKDSTSSTVNDTSGNSVREITSVCNVEVDKKWTITLSQPVDISSARNSIKVIDKKTNKEVPIDISISGQGLYITVSVTDKYNPGSDYRLFISTDLVSRYNKHLPQAVSMNFKTDSVITSIDDLNVSVNQCDDYRLPTTLTATMSDGQKKQVSVTWDKALDTGAPVGTYIYHGTVKGYSKLVTLTFTLNPFEPVTSISNSYRTQSSVQVNLYNYLMNEDNRQSVWTRAIELHGGVTSNNCAYFASESLRRAGLTSLPEWVANTIQLTQKLLSFGWQICYDLSKLLPGDICFTTSYGNGPTHTYTFMKWVDPDYHEYGYICDNQGDEYNGSPFHIRNINFATAAKDALSYFMYLPQT
;
A
#
# COMPACT_ATOMS: atom_id res chain seq x y z
N MET A 1 71.44 -21.01 -20.42
CA MET A 1 70.27 -20.11 -20.40
C MET A 1 68.99 -20.93 -20.54
N THR A 2 68.39 -21.32 -19.42
CA THR A 2 67.02 -21.85 -19.38
C THR A 2 66.07 -20.70 -19.71
N LYS A 3 65.53 -20.69 -20.95
CA LYS A 3 64.41 -19.81 -21.30
C LYS A 3 63.22 -20.22 -20.45
N ASN A 4 62.98 -19.49 -19.35
CA ASN A 4 61.69 -19.49 -18.66
C ASN A 4 60.65 -18.89 -19.61
N LEU A 5 60.14 -19.72 -20.52
CA LEU A 5 58.98 -19.40 -21.33
C LEU A 5 57.79 -19.42 -20.38
N LYS A 6 57.48 -18.28 -19.74
CA LYS A 6 56.19 -18.09 -19.05
C LYS A 6 55.12 -18.43 -20.08
N LYS A 7 54.46 -19.59 -19.94
CA LYS A 7 53.28 -19.95 -20.74
C LYS A 7 52.20 -18.92 -20.43
N PHE A 8 52.14 -17.86 -21.22
CA PHE A 8 51.07 -16.88 -21.13
C PHE A 8 49.81 -17.56 -21.68
N LEU A 9 48.95 -17.98 -20.75
CA LEU A 9 47.67 -18.61 -21.05
C LEU A 9 46.61 -17.54 -21.34
N LEU A 10 45.64 -17.89 -22.19
CA LEU A 10 44.44 -17.09 -22.38
C LEU A 10 43.50 -17.35 -21.19
N PHE A 11 43.04 -16.29 -20.54
CA PHE A 11 42.11 -16.33 -19.42
C PHE A 11 40.94 -15.38 -19.70
N VAL A 12 39.79 -15.70 -19.11
CA VAL A 12 38.55 -14.94 -19.23
C VAL A 12 37.99 -14.61 -17.84
N PHE A 13 37.48 -13.39 -17.69
CA PHE A 13 36.63 -12.95 -16.59
C PHE A 13 35.33 -12.36 -17.15
N VAL A 14 34.18 -12.81 -16.65
CA VAL A 14 32.89 -12.22 -17.01
C VAL A 14 32.52 -11.20 -15.93
N ILE A 15 32.26 -9.95 -16.32
CA ILE A 15 31.92 -8.88 -15.38
C ILE A 15 30.44 -8.52 -15.57
N ALA A 16 29.68 -8.65 -14.49
CA ALA A 16 28.31 -8.18 -14.39
C ALA A 16 28.31 -6.80 -13.70
N PHE A 17 28.42 -5.71 -14.47
CA PHE A 17 28.17 -4.38 -13.91
C PHE A 17 26.66 -4.19 -13.74
N TYR A 18 26.18 -4.03 -12.51
CA TYR A 18 24.79 -3.60 -12.30
C TYR A 18 24.69 -2.13 -12.72
N GLN A 19 23.79 -1.81 -13.66
CA GLN A 19 23.34 -0.43 -13.78
C GLN A 19 22.47 -0.19 -12.54
N LEU A 20 22.98 0.60 -11.60
CA LEU A 20 22.14 1.12 -10.53
C LEU A 20 21.09 2.01 -11.21
N GLY A 21 19.84 1.56 -11.21
CA GLY A 21 18.70 2.45 -11.45
C GLY A 21 18.82 3.65 -10.53
N SER A 22 18.43 4.83 -11.02
CA SER A 22 18.65 6.14 -10.40
C SER A 22 17.95 6.28 -9.04
N HIS A 23 18.51 5.69 -7.99
CA HIS A 23 18.12 5.92 -6.60
C HIS A 23 19.35 5.90 -5.67
N ASN A 24 19.56 7.05 -5.03
CA ASN A 24 20.41 7.38 -3.88
C ASN A 24 21.93 7.30 -4.05
N LEU A 25 22.50 8.38 -4.62
CA LEU A 25 23.87 8.82 -4.31
C LEU A 25 23.81 9.76 -3.09
N VAL A 26 24.25 9.30 -1.93
CA VAL A 26 24.67 10.16 -0.82
C VAL A 26 26.19 10.14 -0.82
N LEU A 27 26.81 11.27 -1.16
CA LEU A 27 28.25 11.47 -1.04
C LEU A 27 28.55 11.87 0.42
N ALA A 28 29.25 11.00 1.16
CA ALA A 28 29.95 11.41 2.36
C ALA A 28 31.42 11.63 2.01
N SER A 29 31.85 12.89 2.15
CA SER A 29 33.23 13.36 1.97
C SER A 29 34.17 12.72 2.98
N SER A 30 35.32 12.27 2.48
CA SER A 30 36.46 11.78 3.26
C SER A 30 37.05 12.87 4.16
N VAL A 31 37.28 12.54 5.43
CA VAL A 31 38.13 13.30 6.35
C VAL A 31 39.58 12.92 6.08
N ASP A 32 40.38 13.90 5.65
CA ASP A 32 41.84 13.82 5.66
C ASP A 32 42.36 13.95 7.10
N ASN A 33 43.30 13.09 7.45
CA ASN A 33 44.00 13.08 8.73
C ASN A 33 45.35 13.79 8.54
N THR A 34 45.56 14.94 9.17
CA THR A 34 46.89 15.48 9.43
C THR A 34 46.98 15.92 10.88
N GLN A 35 48.07 15.50 11.53
CA GLN A 35 48.45 15.76 12.92
C GLN A 35 48.28 17.23 13.33
N VAL A 36 47.82 17.49 14.56
CA VAL A 36 48.50 18.32 15.58
C VAL A 36 47.93 18.00 16.98
N THR A 37 48.85 17.96 17.95
CA THR A 37 48.78 17.83 19.41
C THR A 37 47.65 18.56 20.16
N SER A 38 47.08 17.94 21.21
CA SER A 38 47.33 18.26 22.63
C SER A 38 46.19 17.79 23.59
N SER A 39 46.62 17.04 24.62
CA SER A 39 46.14 16.96 26.02
C SER A 39 44.63 17.03 26.39
N SER A 40 44.18 15.98 27.11
CA SER A 40 43.55 15.98 28.46
C SER A 40 42.41 14.95 28.54
N ALA A 41 42.64 13.79 29.16
CA ALA A 41 42.19 13.40 30.52
C ALA A 41 40.73 12.86 30.56
N VAL A 42 40.54 11.53 30.75
CA VAL A 42 40.09 10.87 32.03
C VAL A 42 38.55 11.04 32.21
N THR A 43 37.67 10.03 32.30
CA THR A 43 37.71 8.71 32.97
C THR A 43 36.61 7.80 32.41
N LEU A 44 36.87 6.49 32.51
CA LEU A 44 35.92 5.37 32.44
C LEU A 44 34.89 5.40 33.58
N THR A 45 33.68 4.89 33.32
CA THR A 45 33.03 3.94 34.25
C THR A 45 32.16 2.96 33.46
N GLN A 46 32.56 1.69 33.54
CA GLN A 46 31.73 0.51 33.26
C GLN A 46 30.62 0.38 34.31
N ASN A 47 29.47 -0.16 33.91
CA ASN A 47 28.86 -1.23 34.69
C ASN A 47 28.09 -2.18 33.77
N LYS A 48 28.37 -3.46 34.01
CA LYS A 48 28.00 -4.67 33.29
C LYS A 48 26.97 -5.41 34.15
N ILE A 49 25.83 -5.82 33.59
CA ILE A 49 25.07 -7.01 34.02
C ILE A 49 24.51 -7.68 32.77
N ASP A 50 24.84 -8.97 32.66
CA ASP A 50 24.57 -9.91 31.57
C ASP A 50 23.19 -10.61 31.71
N ASN A 51 22.78 -11.20 30.58
CA ASN A 51 21.82 -12.29 30.33
C ASN A 51 20.35 -11.89 30.13
N ASP A 52 19.58 -12.39 29.16
CA ASP A 52 19.80 -13.23 27.96
C ASP A 52 18.41 -13.27 27.29
N TYR A 53 18.32 -13.11 25.97
CA TYR A 53 17.36 -13.74 25.04
C TYR A 53 17.48 -13.08 23.66
N ASP A 54 18.39 -13.67 22.88
CA ASP A 54 18.33 -13.98 21.45
C ASP A 54 17.29 -13.23 20.58
N THR A 55 17.76 -12.26 19.79
CA THR A 55 17.10 -11.82 18.55
C THR A 55 18.16 -11.31 17.58
N SER A 56 18.72 -12.20 16.75
CA SER A 56 19.68 -11.83 15.72
C SER A 56 19.00 -11.13 14.53
N GLN A 57 18.90 -9.79 14.59
CA GLN A 57 18.92 -8.94 13.40
C GLN A 57 20.36 -8.86 12.91
N SER A 58 20.68 -9.53 11.81
CA SER A 58 21.97 -9.37 11.13
C SER A 58 21.83 -8.38 9.98
N THR A 59 22.22 -7.14 10.27
CA THR A 59 22.59 -6.13 9.26
C THR A 59 24.01 -6.43 8.80
N THR A 60 24.17 -7.18 7.71
CA THR A 60 25.48 -7.30 7.04
C THR A 60 25.53 -6.36 5.85
N ASN A 61 26.07 -5.17 6.08
CA ASN A 61 26.86 -4.48 5.06
C ASN A 61 27.99 -5.42 4.65
N SER A 62 27.92 -6.00 3.46
CA SER A 62 29.09 -6.60 2.82
C SER A 62 29.47 -5.76 1.60
N ALA A 63 30.52 -4.98 1.77
CA ALA A 63 31.39 -4.66 0.64
C ALA A 63 32.01 -6.00 0.22
N ILE A 64 31.52 -6.57 -0.88
CA ILE A 64 32.04 -7.86 -1.36
C ILE A 64 33.27 -7.56 -2.23
N GLU A 65 34.40 -8.03 -1.70
CA GLU A 65 35.69 -8.15 -2.36
C GLU A 65 35.59 -8.87 -3.71
N LYS A 66 36.48 -8.48 -4.63
CA LYS A 66 36.84 -9.29 -5.79
C LYS A 66 37.38 -10.64 -5.32
N ASP A 67 36.52 -11.65 -5.23
CA ASP A 67 37.00 -13.03 -5.30
C ASP A 67 36.06 -13.88 -6.16
N SER A 68 36.64 -14.47 -7.20
CA SER A 68 35.93 -15.27 -8.18
C SER A 68 35.96 -16.72 -7.72
N THR A 69 35.11 -17.08 -6.77
CA THR A 69 34.88 -18.50 -6.42
C THR A 69 34.40 -19.23 -7.68
N SER A 70 35.21 -20.20 -8.12
CA SER A 70 35.02 -20.94 -9.36
C SER A 70 35.17 -22.42 -9.07
N SER A 71 34.24 -23.22 -9.57
CA SER A 71 34.27 -24.68 -9.46
C SER A 71 34.46 -25.32 -10.83
N THR A 72 35.16 -26.45 -10.84
CA THR A 72 35.37 -27.25 -12.05
C THR A 72 34.33 -28.35 -12.11
N VAL A 73 33.56 -28.41 -13.20
CA VAL A 73 32.48 -29.39 -13.42
C VAL A 73 32.63 -30.00 -14.81
N ASN A 74 32.29 -31.28 -14.99
CA ASN A 74 32.39 -31.93 -16.31
C ASN A 74 31.09 -31.71 -17.11
N ASP A 75 31.20 -31.30 -18.38
CA ASP A 75 30.06 -31.26 -19.30
C ASP A 75 29.64 -32.68 -19.74
N THR A 76 28.47 -32.81 -20.34
CA THR A 76 27.88 -34.01 -20.97
C THR A 76 28.80 -34.75 -21.96
N SER A 77 29.90 -34.12 -22.39
CA SER A 77 30.95 -34.67 -23.27
C SER A 77 32.25 -35.08 -22.55
N GLY A 78 32.32 -34.95 -21.22
CA GLY A 78 33.49 -35.32 -20.40
C GLY A 78 34.59 -34.25 -20.30
N ASN A 79 34.38 -33.06 -20.90
CA ASN A 79 35.33 -31.95 -20.82
C ASN A 79 35.10 -31.10 -19.56
N SER A 80 36.19 -30.69 -18.89
CA SER A 80 36.13 -29.81 -17.72
C SER A 80 35.66 -28.41 -18.12
N VAL A 81 34.66 -27.87 -17.44
CA VAL A 81 34.11 -26.52 -17.58
C VAL A 81 34.33 -25.75 -16.29
N ARG A 82 34.76 -24.50 -16.42
CA ARG A 82 34.88 -23.54 -15.33
C ARG A 82 33.54 -22.86 -15.15
N GLU A 83 32.81 -23.20 -14.09
CA GLU A 83 31.58 -22.51 -13.73
C GLU A 83 31.89 -21.25 -12.92
N ILE A 84 31.24 -20.16 -13.30
CA ILE A 84 31.23 -18.88 -12.60
C ILE A 84 29.91 -18.77 -11.82
N THR A 85 29.93 -18.10 -10.67
CA THR A 85 28.76 -17.85 -9.82
C THR A 85 27.54 -17.39 -10.62
N SER A 86 26.39 -18.02 -10.36
CA SER A 86 25.13 -17.68 -10.99
C SER A 86 24.64 -16.29 -10.59
N VAL A 87 23.96 -15.59 -11.52
CA VAL A 87 23.40 -14.25 -11.29
C VAL A 87 21.88 -14.26 -11.44
N CYS A 88 21.14 -13.63 -10.52
CA CYS A 88 19.69 -13.51 -10.57
C CYS A 88 19.25 -12.06 -10.80
N ASN A 89 17.96 -11.85 -11.09
CA ASN A 89 17.35 -10.52 -11.32
C ASN A 89 18.03 -9.76 -12.47
N VAL A 90 18.37 -10.47 -13.54
CA VAL A 90 19.02 -9.89 -14.71
C VAL A 90 17.98 -9.18 -15.58
N GLU A 91 18.24 -7.93 -15.94
CA GLU A 91 17.39 -7.18 -16.88
C GLU A 91 17.29 -7.90 -18.24
N VAL A 92 16.12 -7.82 -18.88
CA VAL A 92 15.86 -8.54 -20.13
C VAL A 92 16.65 -8.02 -21.34
N ASP A 93 17.27 -6.85 -21.24
CA ASP A 93 18.15 -6.23 -22.22
C ASP A 93 19.61 -6.17 -21.75
N LYS A 94 19.97 -7.02 -20.77
CA LYS A 94 21.31 -7.06 -20.21
C LYS A 94 22.39 -7.26 -21.27
N LYS A 95 23.44 -6.44 -21.18
CA LYS A 95 24.70 -6.62 -21.91
C LYS A 95 25.76 -7.17 -20.97
N TRP A 96 26.49 -8.18 -21.43
CA TRP A 96 27.59 -8.81 -20.71
C TRP A 96 28.92 -8.31 -21.23
N THR A 97 29.86 -8.07 -20.33
CA THR A 97 31.24 -7.74 -20.69
C THR A 97 32.16 -8.88 -20.27
N ILE A 98 32.90 -9.40 -21.24
CA ILE A 98 33.91 -10.44 -21.07
C ILE A 98 35.28 -9.77 -21.20
N THR A 99 36.11 -9.93 -20.19
CA THR A 99 37.48 -9.39 -20.13
C THR A 99 38.47 -10.53 -20.36
N LEU A 100 39.48 -10.27 -21.18
CA LEU A 100 40.47 -11.27 -21.61
C LEU A 100 41.89 -10.88 -21.17
N SER A 101 42.73 -11.88 -20.92
CA SER A 101 44.17 -11.66 -20.67
C SER A 101 44.99 -11.43 -21.94
N GLN A 102 44.44 -11.75 -23.12
CA GLN A 102 45.08 -11.58 -24.42
C GLN A 102 44.02 -11.19 -25.46
N PRO A 103 44.40 -10.39 -26.49
CA PRO A 103 43.45 -9.91 -27.47
C PRO A 103 42.96 -11.04 -28.39
N VAL A 104 41.67 -11.00 -28.75
CA VAL A 104 41.04 -11.93 -29.70
C VAL A 104 40.47 -11.19 -30.91
N ASP A 105 40.22 -11.94 -31.98
CA ASP A 105 39.52 -11.44 -33.17
C ASP A 105 38.01 -11.72 -33.11
N ILE A 106 37.24 -10.86 -33.80
CA ILE A 106 35.77 -10.92 -33.78
C ILE A 106 35.22 -12.23 -34.34
N SER A 107 35.88 -12.82 -35.33
CA SER A 107 35.52 -14.11 -35.91
C SER A 107 35.66 -15.23 -34.88
N SER A 108 36.74 -15.25 -34.09
CA SER A 108 36.90 -16.22 -33.02
C SER A 108 35.84 -16.04 -31.93
N ALA A 109 35.61 -14.80 -31.48
CA ALA A 109 34.59 -14.51 -30.47
C ALA A 109 33.19 -14.99 -30.89
N ARG A 110 32.78 -14.71 -32.14
CA ARG A 110 31.47 -15.12 -32.69
C ARG A 110 31.26 -16.62 -32.77
N ASN A 111 32.32 -17.39 -33.01
CA ASN A 111 32.21 -18.85 -33.13
C ASN A 111 32.22 -19.56 -31.77
N SER A 112 32.77 -18.92 -30.74
CA SER A 112 33.06 -19.57 -29.46
C SER A 112 32.17 -19.13 -28.30
N ILE A 113 31.40 -18.04 -28.46
CA ILE A 113 30.54 -17.50 -27.41
C ILE A 113 29.09 -17.73 -27.78
N LYS A 114 28.32 -18.27 -26.84
CA LYS A 114 26.91 -18.60 -27.02
C LYS A 114 26.11 -18.20 -25.79
N VAL A 115 24.88 -17.79 -25.99
CA VAL A 115 23.89 -17.72 -24.91
C VAL A 115 22.83 -18.78 -25.19
N ILE A 116 22.53 -19.60 -24.19
CA ILE A 116 21.64 -20.76 -24.34
C ILE A 116 20.46 -20.58 -23.39
N ASP A 117 19.24 -20.67 -23.93
CA ASP A 117 18.02 -20.77 -23.15
C ASP A 117 17.96 -22.16 -22.52
N LYS A 118 17.96 -22.25 -21.18
CA LYS A 118 18.06 -23.54 -20.48
C LYS A 118 16.78 -24.37 -20.53
N LYS A 119 15.64 -23.75 -20.82
CA LYS A 119 14.35 -24.44 -20.94
C LYS A 119 14.22 -25.15 -22.29
N THR A 120 14.65 -24.48 -23.36
CA THR A 120 14.55 -25.01 -24.73
C THR A 120 15.84 -25.68 -25.20
N ASN A 121 16.95 -25.45 -24.49
CA ASN A 121 18.31 -25.83 -24.86
C ASN A 121 18.74 -25.30 -26.25
N LYS A 122 18.17 -24.17 -26.68
CA LYS A 122 18.48 -23.53 -27.96
C LYS A 122 19.37 -22.30 -27.75
N GLU A 123 20.19 -22.01 -28.75
CA GLU A 123 21.00 -20.79 -28.78
C GLU A 123 20.09 -19.57 -28.99
N VAL A 124 20.32 -18.54 -28.18
CA VAL A 124 19.69 -17.22 -28.32
C VAL A 124 20.56 -16.40 -29.27
N PRO A 125 19.98 -15.75 -30.29
CA PRO A 125 20.73 -14.85 -31.16
C PRO A 125 21.39 -13.72 -30.36
N ILE A 126 22.68 -13.51 -30.60
CA ILE A 126 23.49 -12.51 -29.91
C ILE A 126 24.29 -11.66 -30.89
N ASP A 127 24.46 -10.40 -30.52
CA ASP A 127 25.42 -9.49 -31.09
C ASP A 127 26.69 -9.47 -30.24
N ILE A 128 27.83 -9.52 -30.94
CA ILE A 128 29.15 -9.44 -30.33
C ILE A 128 29.91 -8.27 -30.92
N SER A 129 30.49 -7.47 -30.04
CA SER A 129 31.45 -6.41 -30.38
C SER A 129 32.72 -6.52 -29.54
N ILE A 130 33.82 -6.03 -30.08
CA ILE A 130 35.13 -6.05 -29.43
C ILE A 130 35.65 -4.62 -29.27
N SER A 131 36.23 -4.34 -28.11
CA SER A 131 36.87 -3.05 -27.81
C SER A 131 38.18 -3.25 -27.06
N GLY A 132 38.87 -2.15 -26.73
CA GLY A 132 40.16 -2.15 -26.02
C GLY A 132 41.22 -3.04 -26.67
N GLN A 133 41.42 -2.88 -27.98
CA GLN A 133 42.42 -3.62 -28.76
C GLN A 133 42.25 -5.14 -28.77
N GLY A 134 41.05 -5.65 -28.50
CA GLY A 134 40.78 -7.10 -28.49
C GLY A 134 40.58 -7.70 -27.10
N LEU A 135 40.71 -6.89 -26.03
CA LEU A 135 40.69 -7.39 -24.65
C LEU A 135 39.30 -7.39 -24.00
N TYR A 136 38.33 -6.68 -24.58
CA TYR A 136 36.97 -6.63 -24.06
C TYR A 136 35.99 -7.06 -25.14
N ILE A 137 35.14 -8.02 -24.82
CA ILE A 137 34.02 -8.45 -25.66
C ILE A 137 32.73 -8.02 -24.98
N THR A 138 31.86 -7.33 -25.72
CA THR A 138 30.49 -7.06 -25.27
C THR A 138 29.56 -8.03 -25.99
N VAL A 139 28.74 -8.74 -25.22
CA VAL A 139 27.70 -9.66 -25.70
C VAL A 139 26.34 -9.09 -25.33
N SER A 140 25.47 -8.92 -26.30
CA SER A 140 24.07 -8.54 -26.10
C SER A 140 23.17 -9.45 -26.91
N VAL A 141 21.96 -9.71 -26.43
CA VAL A 141 20.94 -10.33 -27.30
C VAL A 141 20.52 -9.36 -28.39
N THR A 142 20.14 -9.89 -29.56
CA THR A 142 19.65 -9.06 -30.68
C THR A 142 18.30 -8.43 -30.36
N ASP A 143 17.47 -9.14 -29.57
CA ASP A 143 16.17 -8.67 -29.09
C ASP A 143 16.19 -8.48 -27.56
N LYS A 144 15.33 -9.19 -26.83
CA LYS A 144 15.29 -9.24 -25.37
C LYS A 144 15.23 -10.68 -24.90
N TYR A 145 15.83 -10.95 -23.75
CA TYR A 145 15.60 -12.19 -23.04
C TYR A 145 14.12 -12.33 -22.65
N ASN A 146 13.65 -13.56 -22.52
CA ASN A 146 12.35 -13.82 -21.93
C ASN A 146 12.42 -13.48 -20.42
N PRO A 147 11.44 -12.76 -19.85
CA PRO A 147 11.39 -12.51 -18.41
C PRO A 147 11.33 -13.80 -17.58
N GLY A 148 11.89 -13.76 -16.37
CA GLY A 148 11.87 -14.87 -15.39
C GLY A 148 12.50 -16.18 -15.87
N SER A 149 13.33 -16.14 -16.92
CA SER A 149 13.84 -17.32 -17.62
C SER A 149 15.32 -17.57 -17.30
N ASP A 150 15.68 -18.85 -17.30
CA ASP A 150 17.04 -19.31 -17.02
C ASP A 150 17.87 -19.44 -18.31
N TYR A 151 19.05 -18.84 -18.28
CA TYR A 151 20.01 -18.81 -19.38
C TYR A 151 21.40 -19.25 -18.93
N ARG A 152 22.22 -19.60 -19.90
CA ARG A 152 23.64 -19.88 -19.73
C ARG A 152 24.44 -19.10 -20.76
N LEU A 153 25.35 -18.24 -20.31
CA LEU A 153 26.43 -17.69 -21.14
C LEU A 153 27.57 -18.72 -21.14
N PHE A 154 27.94 -19.18 -22.33
CA PHE A 154 28.95 -20.22 -22.51
C PHE A 154 30.06 -19.73 -23.46
N ILE A 155 31.30 -20.01 -23.10
CA ILE A 155 32.49 -19.67 -23.86
C ILE A 155 33.28 -20.97 -24.05
N SER A 156 33.35 -21.46 -25.30
CA SER A 156 34.02 -22.72 -25.61
C SER A 156 35.54 -22.61 -25.62
N THR A 157 36.23 -23.75 -25.58
CA THR A 157 37.69 -23.86 -25.75
C THR A 157 38.18 -23.42 -27.14
N ASP A 158 37.27 -23.24 -28.10
CA ASP A 158 37.60 -22.80 -29.46
C ASP A 158 37.94 -21.31 -29.52
N LEU A 159 37.69 -20.56 -28.45
CA LEU A 159 38.09 -19.15 -28.37
C LEU A 159 39.61 -19.07 -28.45
N VAL A 160 40.10 -18.39 -29.48
CA VAL A 160 41.51 -18.28 -29.81
C VAL A 160 41.94 -16.81 -29.86
N SER A 161 43.03 -16.52 -29.16
CA SER A 161 43.69 -15.22 -29.19
C SER A 161 44.40 -14.97 -30.52
N ARG A 162 44.73 -13.69 -30.78
CA ARG A 162 45.60 -13.27 -31.90
C ARG A 162 47.00 -13.91 -31.87
N TYR A 163 47.37 -14.52 -30.75
CA TYR A 163 48.63 -15.24 -30.56
C TYR A 163 48.47 -16.76 -30.69
N ASN A 164 47.35 -17.23 -31.27
CA ASN A 164 47.05 -18.64 -31.49
C ASN A 164 47.02 -19.46 -30.17
N LYS A 165 46.59 -18.82 -29.07
CA LYS A 165 46.35 -19.49 -27.78
C LYS A 165 44.86 -19.69 -27.56
N HIS A 166 44.49 -20.95 -27.32
CA HIS A 166 43.13 -21.36 -26.96
C HIS A 166 42.87 -21.17 -25.47
N LEU A 167 41.59 -21.07 -25.11
CA LEU A 167 41.18 -21.21 -23.72
C LEU A 167 41.53 -22.62 -23.22
N PRO A 168 42.19 -22.74 -22.05
CA PRO A 168 42.53 -24.04 -21.49
C PRO A 168 41.30 -24.82 -21.00
N GLN A 169 40.20 -24.12 -20.74
CA GLN A 169 38.96 -24.65 -20.21
C GLN A 169 37.80 -23.79 -20.70
N ALA A 170 36.68 -24.43 -21.03
CA ALA A 170 35.45 -23.70 -21.34
C ALA A 170 34.95 -22.96 -20.08
N VAL A 171 34.26 -21.84 -20.27
CA VAL A 171 33.71 -21.02 -19.18
C VAL A 171 32.20 -20.97 -19.33
N SER A 172 31.49 -21.16 -18.22
CA SER A 172 30.04 -21.15 -18.17
C SER A 172 29.56 -20.26 -17.02
N MET A 173 28.48 -19.54 -17.25
CA MET A 173 27.84 -18.71 -16.24
C MET A 173 26.32 -18.80 -16.42
N ASN A 174 25.64 -19.32 -15.41
CA ASN A 174 24.19 -19.35 -15.39
C ASN A 174 23.64 -17.99 -14.95
N PHE A 175 22.51 -17.57 -15.51
CA PHE A 175 21.79 -16.41 -15.01
C PHE A 175 20.28 -16.53 -15.19
N LYS A 176 19.52 -15.87 -14.33
CA LYS A 176 18.06 -15.80 -14.40
C LYS A 176 17.62 -14.35 -14.59
N THR A 177 16.78 -14.11 -15.58
CA THR A 177 16.20 -12.77 -15.81
C THR A 177 15.16 -12.41 -14.77
N ASP A 178 14.95 -11.11 -14.57
CA ASP A 178 13.91 -10.61 -13.67
C ASP A 178 12.51 -11.02 -14.17
N SER A 179 11.62 -11.30 -13.24
CA SER A 179 10.26 -11.77 -13.52
C SER A 179 9.31 -10.59 -13.63
N VAL A 180 8.37 -10.65 -14.57
CA VAL A 180 7.32 -9.63 -14.73
C VAL A 180 5.98 -10.16 -14.22
N ILE A 181 5.07 -9.24 -13.87
CA ILE A 181 3.71 -9.61 -13.47
C ILE A 181 2.95 -10.10 -14.69
N THR A 182 2.37 -11.30 -14.61
CA THR A 182 1.55 -11.89 -15.68
C THR A 182 0.06 -11.74 -15.42
N SER A 183 -0.37 -11.91 -14.17
CA SER A 183 -1.76 -11.70 -13.77
C SER A 183 -1.87 -11.25 -12.32
N ILE A 184 -2.95 -10.53 -12.04
CA ILE A 184 -3.44 -10.26 -10.70
C ILE A 184 -4.95 -10.55 -10.77
N ASP A 185 -5.45 -11.31 -9.82
CA ASP A 185 -6.86 -11.69 -9.80
C ASP A 185 -7.72 -10.49 -9.36
N ASP A 186 -8.89 -10.36 -9.96
CA ASP A 186 -9.90 -9.39 -9.53
C ASP A 186 -10.49 -9.78 -8.17
N LEU A 187 -11.02 -8.79 -7.47
CA LEU A 187 -11.56 -8.94 -6.13
C LEU A 187 -13.07 -8.79 -6.12
N ASN A 188 -13.74 -9.60 -5.30
CA ASN A 188 -15.15 -9.45 -5.00
C ASN A 188 -15.29 -9.40 -3.48
N VAL A 189 -15.84 -8.31 -2.97
CA VAL A 189 -15.95 -8.04 -1.54
C VAL A 189 -17.39 -7.65 -1.25
N SER A 190 -17.96 -8.20 -0.18
CA SER A 190 -19.29 -7.85 0.30
C SER A 190 -19.23 -7.46 1.77
N VAL A 191 -19.76 -6.29 2.11
CA VAL A 191 -19.69 -5.67 3.44
C VAL A 191 -21.03 -5.00 3.72
N ASN A 192 -21.50 -4.99 4.97
CA ASN A 192 -22.72 -4.28 5.33
C ASN A 192 -22.45 -2.79 5.49
N GLN A 193 -23.45 -1.94 5.19
CA GLN A 193 -23.31 -0.50 5.34
C GLN A 193 -22.84 -0.13 6.75
N CYS A 194 -21.88 0.80 6.83
CA CYS A 194 -21.22 1.29 8.03
C CYS A 194 -20.32 0.30 8.80
N ASP A 195 -20.18 -0.95 8.37
CA ASP A 195 -19.15 -1.85 8.90
C ASP A 195 -17.74 -1.31 8.59
N ASP A 196 -16.78 -1.66 9.45
CA ASP A 196 -15.39 -1.24 9.26
C ASP A 196 -14.71 -2.10 8.20
N TYR A 197 -14.38 -1.48 7.08
CA TYR A 197 -13.61 -2.10 6.00
C TYR A 197 -12.62 -1.11 5.42
N ARG A 198 -11.46 -1.61 5.00
CA ARG A 198 -10.43 -0.83 4.30
C ARG A 198 -10.03 -1.57 3.03
N LEU A 199 -9.89 -0.83 1.94
CA LEU A 199 -9.39 -1.39 0.70
C LEU A 199 -7.99 -1.98 0.93
N PRO A 200 -7.68 -3.14 0.33
CA PRO A 200 -6.38 -3.78 0.53
C PRO A 200 -5.27 -2.93 -0.04
N THR A 201 -4.14 -2.84 0.66
CA THR A 201 -2.95 -2.08 0.22
C THR A 201 -1.98 -2.93 -0.59
N THR A 202 -2.16 -4.25 -0.59
CA THR A 202 -1.35 -5.22 -1.34
C THR A 202 -2.22 -6.30 -1.96
N LEU A 203 -1.80 -6.81 -3.12
CA LEU A 203 -2.44 -7.91 -3.84
C LEU A 203 -1.42 -9.01 -4.16
N THR A 204 -1.93 -10.23 -4.32
CA THR A 204 -1.12 -11.37 -4.78
C THR A 204 -1.05 -11.37 -6.31
N ALA A 205 0.13 -11.11 -6.85
CA ALA A 205 0.42 -11.21 -8.27
C ALA A 205 1.00 -12.58 -8.64
N THR A 206 0.64 -13.08 -9.82
CA THR A 206 1.35 -14.18 -10.50
C THR A 206 2.47 -13.60 -11.35
N MET A 207 3.67 -14.13 -11.20
CA MET A 207 4.85 -13.71 -11.94
C MET A 207 5.08 -14.62 -13.16
N SER A 208 5.93 -14.19 -14.09
CA SER A 208 6.26 -14.93 -15.33
C SER A 208 6.99 -16.24 -15.08
N ASP A 209 7.67 -16.37 -13.93
CA ASP A 209 8.29 -17.62 -13.49
C ASP A 209 7.34 -18.53 -12.69
N GLY A 210 6.06 -18.18 -12.62
CA GLY A 210 5.01 -18.95 -11.93
C GLY A 210 4.93 -18.70 -10.42
N GLN A 211 5.88 -17.94 -9.84
CA GLN A 211 5.83 -17.61 -8.41
C GLN A 211 4.73 -16.60 -8.11
N LYS A 212 4.27 -16.58 -6.85
CA LYS A 212 3.32 -15.58 -6.34
C LYS A 212 4.09 -14.52 -5.55
N LYS A 213 3.74 -13.25 -5.74
CA LYS A 213 4.40 -12.11 -5.08
C LYS A 213 3.37 -11.10 -4.57
N GLN A 214 3.57 -10.57 -3.37
CA GLN A 214 2.79 -9.44 -2.87
C GLN A 214 3.25 -8.14 -3.54
N VAL A 215 2.32 -7.39 -4.10
CA VAL A 215 2.56 -6.13 -4.81
C VAL A 215 1.64 -5.04 -4.26
N SER A 216 2.16 -3.83 -4.11
CA SER A 216 1.36 -2.69 -3.65
C SER A 216 0.36 -2.27 -4.72
N VAL A 217 -0.86 -1.93 -4.29
CA VAL A 217 -1.94 -1.43 -5.13
C VAL A 217 -2.35 -0.03 -4.69
N THR A 218 -2.69 0.82 -5.65
CA THR A 218 -3.31 2.14 -5.41
C THR A 218 -4.67 2.18 -6.09
N TRP A 219 -5.71 2.50 -5.33
CA TRP A 219 -7.09 2.56 -5.81
C TRP A 219 -7.44 3.95 -6.34
N ASP A 220 -8.36 4.01 -7.31
CA ASP A 220 -8.78 5.22 -8.02
C ASP A 220 -9.59 6.21 -7.17
N LYS A 221 -10.22 5.73 -6.09
CA LYS A 221 -11.01 6.55 -5.16
C LYS A 221 -11.01 5.96 -3.75
N ALA A 222 -11.32 6.81 -2.77
CA ALA A 222 -11.51 6.39 -1.39
C ALA A 222 -12.78 5.54 -1.23
N LEU A 223 -12.75 4.65 -0.24
CA LEU A 223 -13.90 3.84 0.14
C LEU A 223 -14.81 4.64 1.08
N ASP A 224 -16.09 4.61 0.78
CA ASP A 224 -17.15 5.12 1.66
C ASP A 224 -18.11 3.97 2.01
N THR A 225 -18.00 3.43 3.23
CA THR A 225 -18.90 2.39 3.73
C THR A 225 -20.27 2.93 4.18
N GLY A 226 -20.43 4.25 4.27
CA GLY A 226 -21.70 4.92 4.56
C GLY A 226 -22.50 5.29 3.30
N ALA A 227 -21.96 5.08 2.10
CA ALA A 227 -22.66 5.32 0.85
C ALA A 227 -23.99 4.51 0.74
N PRO A 228 -24.91 4.87 -0.17
CA PRO A 228 -26.12 4.09 -0.42
C PRO A 228 -25.81 2.61 -0.72
N VAL A 229 -26.71 1.70 -0.36
CA VAL A 229 -26.53 0.27 -0.66
C VAL A 229 -26.43 0.04 -2.18
N GLY A 230 -25.61 -0.91 -2.61
CA GLY A 230 -25.39 -1.14 -4.03
C GLY A 230 -24.04 -1.76 -4.37
N THR A 231 -23.70 -1.79 -5.65
CA THR A 231 -22.42 -2.29 -6.14
C THR A 231 -21.56 -1.15 -6.67
N TYR A 232 -20.33 -1.10 -6.17
CA TYR A 232 -19.33 -0.10 -6.51
C TYR A 232 -18.11 -0.76 -7.14
N ILE A 233 -17.61 -0.18 -8.22
CA ILE A 233 -16.39 -0.64 -8.87
C ILE A 233 -15.23 0.28 -8.51
N TYR A 234 -14.12 -0.33 -8.10
CA TYR A 234 -12.84 0.34 -7.85
C TYR A 234 -11.79 -0.23 -8.80
N HIS A 235 -10.92 0.65 -9.30
CA HIS A 235 -9.82 0.24 -10.17
C HIS A 235 -8.47 0.43 -9.47
N GLY A 236 -7.73 -0.66 -9.35
CA GLY A 236 -6.41 -0.71 -8.74
C GLY A 236 -5.29 -0.63 -9.77
N THR A 237 -4.33 0.25 -9.54
CA THR A 237 -3.08 0.35 -10.32
C THR A 237 -1.92 -0.32 -9.57
N VAL A 238 -1.12 -1.12 -10.27
CA VAL A 238 0.05 -1.82 -9.72
C VAL A 238 1.28 -1.53 -10.58
N LYS A 239 2.39 -1.12 -9.95
CA LYS A 239 3.64 -0.81 -10.65
C LYS A 239 4.16 -2.06 -11.40
N GLY A 240 4.44 -1.90 -12.69
CA GLY A 240 4.93 -3.00 -13.54
C GLY A 240 3.83 -3.92 -14.08
N TYR A 241 2.55 -3.58 -13.88
CA TYR A 241 1.41 -4.27 -14.46
C TYR A 241 0.61 -3.28 -15.32
N SER A 242 0.46 -3.57 -16.61
CA SER A 242 -0.15 -2.63 -17.56
C SER A 242 -1.69 -2.62 -17.52
N LYS A 243 -2.30 -3.62 -16.88
CA LYS A 243 -3.76 -3.73 -16.72
C LYS A 243 -4.18 -3.18 -15.37
N LEU A 244 -5.43 -2.74 -15.28
CA LEU A 244 -6.07 -2.41 -14.01
C LEU A 244 -6.59 -3.68 -13.33
N VAL A 245 -6.56 -3.70 -12.00
CA VAL A 245 -7.24 -4.71 -11.19
C VAL A 245 -8.62 -4.17 -10.82
N THR A 246 -9.65 -4.99 -10.99
CA THR A 246 -11.03 -4.60 -10.64
C THR A 246 -11.37 -5.15 -9.25
N LEU A 247 -11.89 -4.28 -8.38
CA LEU A 247 -12.55 -4.69 -7.15
C LEU A 247 -14.03 -4.35 -7.25
N THR A 248 -14.86 -5.39 -7.28
CA THR A 248 -16.32 -5.29 -7.17
C THR A 248 -16.69 -5.29 -5.70
N PHE A 249 -17.15 -4.16 -5.20
CA PHE A 249 -17.54 -3.94 -3.82
C PHE A 249 -19.06 -3.88 -3.69
N THR A 250 -19.65 -4.88 -3.05
CA THR A 250 -21.09 -4.94 -2.78
C THR A 250 -21.36 -4.45 -1.36
N LEU A 251 -22.07 -3.34 -1.24
CA LEU A 251 -22.52 -2.78 0.02
C LEU A 251 -23.95 -3.25 0.30
N ASN A 252 -24.09 -4.12 1.30
CA ASN A 252 -25.38 -4.67 1.74
C ASN A 252 -26.10 -3.69 2.69
N PRO A 253 -27.42 -3.85 2.89
CA PRO A 253 -28.14 -3.14 3.93
C PRO A 253 -27.47 -3.25 5.30
N PHE A 254 -27.60 -2.19 6.09
CA PHE A 254 -27.15 -2.15 7.48
C PHE A 254 -27.85 -3.25 8.31
N GLU A 255 -27.07 -3.95 9.13
CA GLU A 255 -27.57 -4.91 10.11
C GLU A 255 -27.75 -4.23 11.48
N PRO A 256 -28.96 -4.25 12.07
CA PRO A 256 -29.23 -3.63 13.36
C PRO A 256 -28.29 -4.07 14.47
N VAL A 257 -27.77 -3.09 15.23
CA VAL A 257 -26.89 -3.35 16.37
C VAL A 257 -27.67 -3.46 17.68
N THR A 258 -27.17 -4.27 18.62
CA THR A 258 -27.80 -4.45 19.93
C THR A 258 -27.24 -3.53 21.02
N SER A 259 -26.04 -2.98 20.81
CA SER A 259 -25.40 -2.06 21.74
C SER A 259 -24.43 -1.13 21.02
N ILE A 260 -24.25 0.08 21.54
CA ILE A 260 -23.30 1.08 21.05
C ILE A 260 -22.58 1.65 22.27
N SER A 261 -21.25 1.64 22.28
CA SER A 261 -20.45 2.16 23.38
C SER A 261 -19.10 2.70 22.89
N ASN A 262 -18.46 3.50 23.74
CA ASN A 262 -17.04 3.85 23.68
C ASN A 262 -16.42 3.67 25.07
N SER A 263 -15.18 4.14 25.26
CA SER A 263 -14.48 4.07 26.54
C SER A 263 -15.11 4.88 27.68
N TYR A 264 -16.10 5.74 27.39
CA TYR A 264 -16.70 6.64 28.37
C TYR A 264 -18.12 6.27 28.75
N ARG A 265 -18.92 5.72 27.81
CA ARG A 265 -20.33 5.39 28.06
C ARG A 265 -20.90 4.39 27.05
N THR A 266 -22.05 3.84 27.42
CA THR A 266 -22.90 2.99 26.57
C THR A 266 -24.23 3.69 26.32
N GLN A 267 -24.77 3.56 25.11
CA GLN A 267 -26.06 4.15 24.75
C GLN A 267 -27.24 3.52 25.50
N SER A 268 -28.28 4.32 25.74
CA SER A 268 -29.59 3.81 26.15
C SER A 268 -30.28 3.05 25.01
N SER A 269 -31.27 2.22 25.35
CA SER A 269 -32.06 1.48 24.35
C SER A 269 -32.77 2.41 23.36
N VAL A 270 -33.27 3.57 23.79
CA VAL A 270 -33.88 4.58 22.91
C VAL A 270 -32.90 5.07 21.86
N GLN A 271 -31.64 5.28 22.22
CA GLN A 271 -30.63 5.79 21.28
C GLN A 271 -30.11 4.70 20.35
N VAL A 272 -29.98 3.46 20.83
CA VAL A 272 -29.70 2.29 19.95
C VAL A 272 -30.84 2.09 18.95
N ASN A 273 -32.09 2.15 19.40
CA ASN A 273 -33.27 2.06 18.53
C ASN A 273 -33.30 3.20 17.51
N LEU A 274 -32.98 4.43 17.94
CA LEU A 274 -32.93 5.59 17.06
C LEU A 274 -31.90 5.40 15.94
N TYR A 275 -30.69 4.97 16.29
CA TYR A 275 -29.64 4.68 15.32
C TYR A 275 -30.09 3.61 14.33
N ASN A 276 -30.55 2.44 14.82
CA ASN A 276 -31.02 1.35 13.96
C ASN A 276 -32.18 1.77 13.05
N TYR A 277 -33.14 2.53 13.60
CA TYR A 277 -34.30 2.99 12.84
C TYR A 277 -33.88 3.92 11.70
N LEU A 278 -32.97 4.85 11.97
CA LEU A 278 -32.50 5.84 11.00
C LEU A 278 -31.46 5.28 10.01
N MET A 279 -30.87 4.10 10.23
CA MET A 279 -30.02 3.45 9.24
C MET A 279 -30.81 2.89 8.04
N ASN A 280 -32.11 2.64 8.21
CA ASN A 280 -32.99 2.23 7.11
C ASN A 280 -33.52 3.45 6.32
N GLU A 281 -33.40 3.39 4.99
CA GLU A 281 -33.79 4.50 4.11
C GLU A 281 -35.29 4.80 4.11
N ASP A 282 -36.13 3.76 4.02
CA ASP A 282 -37.58 3.90 4.03
C ASP A 282 -38.06 4.57 5.34
N ASN A 283 -37.44 4.21 6.46
CA ASN A 283 -37.71 4.84 7.75
C ASN A 283 -37.36 6.33 7.75
N ARG A 284 -36.19 6.71 7.20
CA ARG A 284 -35.81 8.13 7.07
C ARG A 284 -36.82 8.90 6.23
N GLN A 285 -37.28 8.34 5.12
CA GLN A 285 -38.30 8.96 4.27
C GLN A 285 -39.67 9.05 4.95
N SER A 286 -40.04 8.03 5.74
CA SER A 286 -41.25 8.07 6.56
C SER A 286 -41.21 9.19 7.60
N VAL A 287 -40.08 9.36 8.30
CA VAL A 287 -39.87 10.45 9.26
C VAL A 287 -39.91 11.80 8.57
N TRP A 288 -39.21 11.95 7.45
CA TRP A 288 -39.20 13.18 6.67
C TRP A 288 -40.62 13.63 6.30
N THR A 289 -41.41 12.72 5.73
CA THR A 289 -42.79 12.98 5.34
C THR A 289 -43.63 13.40 6.55
N ARG A 290 -43.54 12.65 7.66
CA ARG A 290 -44.30 12.96 8.87
C ARG A 290 -43.89 14.28 9.52
N ALA A 291 -42.60 14.62 9.49
CA ALA A 291 -42.12 15.91 10.00
C ALA A 291 -42.73 17.07 9.21
N ILE A 292 -42.80 16.97 7.88
CA ILE A 292 -43.45 17.99 7.03
C ILE A 292 -44.94 18.11 7.35
N GLU A 293 -45.65 16.99 7.53
CA GLU A 293 -47.06 17.00 7.93
C GLU A 293 -47.28 17.74 9.26
N LEU A 294 -46.45 17.42 10.26
CA LEU A 294 -46.50 18.07 11.58
C LEU A 294 -46.17 19.57 11.52
N HIS A 295 -45.40 19.98 10.53
CA HIS A 295 -45.07 21.37 10.25
C HIS A 295 -46.06 22.07 9.30
N GLY A 296 -47.24 21.47 9.05
CA GLY A 296 -48.27 22.06 8.20
C GLY A 296 -47.87 22.19 6.73
N GLY A 297 -46.96 21.33 6.25
CA GLY A 297 -46.43 21.34 4.89
C GLY A 297 -45.16 22.17 4.70
N VAL A 298 -44.63 22.82 5.74
CA VAL A 298 -43.42 23.64 5.65
C VAL A 298 -42.17 22.77 5.72
N THR A 299 -41.27 22.94 4.73
CA THR A 299 -40.02 22.17 4.62
C THR A 299 -38.79 22.88 5.22
N SER A 300 -38.83 24.20 5.34
CA SER A 300 -37.75 24.99 5.95
C SER A 300 -37.74 24.88 7.47
N ASN A 301 -36.56 24.92 8.09
CA ASN A 301 -36.36 24.84 9.55
C ASN A 301 -37.07 23.64 10.23
N ASN A 302 -37.24 22.54 9.50
CA ASN A 302 -37.99 21.36 9.95
C ASN A 302 -37.15 20.40 10.82
N CYS A 303 -35.95 20.82 11.24
CA CYS A 303 -34.96 19.97 11.91
C CYS A 303 -35.47 19.41 13.23
N ALA A 304 -36.13 20.24 14.04
CA ALA A 304 -36.66 19.82 15.33
C ALA A 304 -37.86 18.88 15.20
N TYR A 305 -38.72 19.05 14.18
CA TYR A 305 -39.77 18.08 13.88
C TYR A 305 -39.19 16.75 13.44
N PHE A 306 -38.19 16.76 12.55
CA PHE A 306 -37.49 15.55 12.10
C PHE A 306 -36.85 14.80 13.27
N ALA A 307 -36.07 15.49 14.11
CA ALA A 307 -35.44 14.89 15.28
C ALA A 307 -36.46 14.36 16.29
N SER A 308 -37.52 15.14 16.58
CA SER A 308 -38.58 14.73 17.51
C SER A 308 -39.37 13.53 16.98
N GLU A 309 -39.67 13.48 15.69
CA GLU A 309 -40.36 12.34 15.08
C GLU A 309 -39.49 11.10 15.09
N SER A 310 -38.19 11.24 14.76
CA SER A 310 -37.23 10.14 14.85
C SER A 310 -37.18 9.54 16.26
N LEU A 311 -37.13 10.39 17.29
CA LEU A 311 -37.15 9.97 18.69
C LEU A 311 -38.45 9.25 19.08
N ARG A 312 -39.61 9.73 18.61
CA ARG A 312 -40.90 9.04 18.82
C ARG A 312 -40.88 7.65 18.20
N ARG A 313 -40.39 7.51 16.97
CA ARG A 313 -40.25 6.21 16.28
C ARG A 313 -39.26 5.27 16.98
N ALA A 314 -38.24 5.83 17.62
CA ALA A 314 -37.25 5.10 18.40
C ALA A 314 -37.74 4.62 19.78
N GLY A 315 -38.96 5.01 20.19
CA GLY A 315 -39.59 4.57 21.43
C GLY A 315 -39.83 5.67 22.47
N LEU A 316 -39.42 6.92 22.21
CA LEU A 316 -39.73 8.06 23.09
C LEU A 316 -41.15 8.60 22.81
N THR A 317 -42.16 7.73 22.93
CA THR A 317 -43.55 8.00 22.51
C THR A 317 -44.24 9.10 23.32
N SER A 318 -43.71 9.46 24.49
CA SER A 318 -44.19 10.58 25.31
C SER A 318 -43.72 11.96 24.86
N LEU A 319 -42.80 12.04 23.88
CA LEU A 319 -42.35 13.31 23.32
C LEU A 319 -43.48 13.96 22.50
N PRO A 320 -44.02 15.13 22.89
CA PRO A 320 -45.19 15.69 22.22
C PRO A 320 -44.93 16.09 20.76
N GLU A 321 -45.97 15.99 19.92
CA GLU A 321 -45.89 16.35 18.50
C GLU A 321 -45.66 17.86 18.27
N TRP A 322 -45.98 18.72 19.24
CA TRP A 322 -45.78 20.17 19.14
C TRP A 322 -44.32 20.62 19.36
N VAL A 323 -43.41 19.71 19.71
CA VAL A 323 -41.98 20.02 19.87
C VAL A 323 -41.39 20.28 18.48
N ALA A 324 -41.25 21.57 18.17
CA ALA A 324 -41.07 22.07 16.81
C ALA A 324 -39.84 22.96 16.63
N ASN A 325 -39.09 23.27 17.70
CA ASN A 325 -37.84 24.01 17.61
C ASN A 325 -36.78 23.47 18.59
N THR A 326 -35.54 23.89 18.38
CA THR A 326 -34.35 23.40 19.10
C THR A 326 -34.39 23.71 20.60
N ILE A 327 -34.97 24.85 21.02
CA ILE A 327 -35.16 25.19 22.43
C ILE A 327 -36.16 24.22 23.08
N GLN A 328 -37.33 24.05 22.46
CA GLN A 328 -38.37 23.14 22.97
C GLN A 328 -37.85 21.71 23.08
N LEU A 329 -37.12 21.23 22.06
CA LEU A 329 -36.55 19.90 22.06
C LEU A 329 -35.52 19.74 23.18
N THR A 330 -34.59 20.68 23.32
CA THR A 330 -33.60 20.67 24.41
C THR A 330 -34.28 20.60 25.78
N GLN A 331 -35.27 21.47 26.03
CA GLN A 331 -36.01 21.51 27.30
C GLN A 331 -36.77 20.22 27.58
N LYS A 332 -37.40 19.62 26.56
CA LYS A 332 -38.14 18.37 26.71
C LYS A 332 -37.23 17.18 26.96
N LEU A 333 -36.11 17.08 26.25
CA LEU A 333 -35.12 16.04 26.50
C LEU A 333 -34.57 16.13 27.93
N LEU A 334 -34.24 17.34 28.41
CA LEU A 334 -33.85 17.56 29.81
C LEU A 334 -34.91 17.07 30.79
N SER A 335 -36.20 17.36 30.51
CA SER A 335 -37.32 16.90 31.37
C SER A 335 -37.49 15.37 31.38
N PHE A 336 -36.94 14.68 30.38
CA PHE A 336 -36.90 13.21 30.31
C PHE A 336 -35.59 12.61 30.83
N GLY A 337 -34.74 13.41 31.48
CA GLY A 337 -33.50 12.94 32.10
C GLY A 337 -32.32 12.84 31.14
N TRP A 338 -32.43 13.35 29.91
CA TRP A 338 -31.28 13.47 29.02
C TRP A 338 -30.30 14.52 29.55
N GLN A 339 -29.01 14.30 29.28
CA GLN A 339 -27.93 15.16 29.73
C GLN A 339 -27.27 15.87 28.56
N ILE A 340 -26.87 17.13 28.76
CA ILE A 340 -26.07 17.89 27.81
C ILE A 340 -24.59 17.51 27.98
N CYS A 341 -23.89 17.35 26.86
CA CYS A 341 -22.46 17.08 26.82
C CYS A 341 -21.75 17.91 25.74
N TYR A 342 -20.57 18.40 26.08
CA TYR A 342 -19.71 19.21 25.20
C TYR A 342 -18.46 18.45 24.75
N ASP A 343 -18.20 17.28 25.33
CA ASP A 343 -16.99 16.50 25.09
C ASP A 343 -17.22 15.51 23.94
N LEU A 344 -16.68 15.86 22.76
CA LEU A 344 -16.86 15.07 21.53
C LEU A 344 -16.33 13.64 21.65
N SER A 345 -15.38 13.37 22.55
CA SER A 345 -14.90 12.00 22.76
C SER A 345 -15.99 11.07 23.32
N LYS A 346 -17.06 11.63 23.87
CA LYS A 346 -18.23 10.91 24.41
C LYS A 346 -19.40 10.82 23.42
N LEU A 347 -19.31 11.44 22.24
CA LEU A 347 -20.35 11.41 21.22
C LEU A 347 -20.48 9.98 20.65
N LEU A 348 -21.70 9.46 20.59
CA LEU A 348 -21.98 8.13 20.04
C LEU A 348 -23.14 8.18 19.04
N PRO A 349 -23.19 7.24 18.08
CA PRO A 349 -24.33 7.07 17.19
C PRO A 349 -25.66 7.03 17.95
N GLY A 350 -26.66 7.79 17.49
CA GLY A 350 -27.96 7.95 18.15
C GLY A 350 -28.05 9.12 19.15
N ASP A 351 -26.99 9.88 19.36
CA ASP A 351 -27.06 11.14 20.11
C ASP A 351 -27.73 12.26 19.31
N ILE A 352 -28.41 13.15 20.02
CA ILE A 352 -29.03 14.34 19.41
C ILE A 352 -28.09 15.53 19.55
N CYS A 353 -27.62 16.04 18.43
CA CYS A 353 -26.68 17.14 18.32
C CYS A 353 -27.39 18.47 18.12
N PHE A 354 -26.81 19.54 18.66
CA PHE A 354 -27.32 20.91 18.60
C PHE A 354 -26.20 21.89 18.25
N THR A 355 -26.36 22.65 17.18
CA THR A 355 -25.34 23.58 16.70
C THR A 355 -25.21 24.85 17.53
N THR A 356 -24.23 25.68 17.20
CA THR A 356 -24.02 27.01 17.80
C THR A 356 -25.32 27.83 17.86
N SER A 357 -25.50 28.54 18.96
CA SER A 357 -26.62 29.46 19.18
C SER A 357 -26.16 30.91 19.09
N TYR A 358 -26.98 31.77 18.49
CA TYR A 358 -26.76 33.22 18.41
C TYR A 358 -27.83 34.02 19.20
N GLY A 359 -28.36 33.43 20.29
CA GLY A 359 -29.29 34.09 21.21
C GLY A 359 -30.71 33.53 21.23
N ASN A 360 -31.13 32.81 20.19
CA ASN A 360 -32.48 32.23 20.05
C ASN A 360 -32.47 30.69 20.08
N GLY A 361 -31.53 30.08 20.81
CA GLY A 361 -31.31 28.64 20.83
C GLY A 361 -30.41 28.15 19.68
N PRO A 362 -30.06 26.85 19.65
CA PRO A 362 -29.27 26.25 18.58
C PRO A 362 -29.89 26.50 17.21
N THR A 363 -29.07 26.82 16.21
CA THR A 363 -29.55 27.08 14.83
C THR A 363 -30.08 25.84 14.14
N HIS A 364 -29.63 24.65 14.55
CA HIS A 364 -29.96 23.38 13.92
C HIS A 364 -29.82 22.21 14.90
N THR A 365 -30.49 21.10 14.60
CA THR A 365 -30.38 19.83 15.33
C THR A 365 -30.40 18.64 14.40
N TYR A 366 -29.68 17.58 14.77
CA TYR A 366 -29.52 16.39 13.96
C TYR A 366 -29.16 15.18 14.84
N THR A 367 -29.39 13.98 14.33
CA THR A 367 -28.91 12.75 14.97
C THR A 367 -27.52 12.41 14.45
N PHE A 368 -26.56 12.19 15.34
CA PHE A 368 -25.22 11.72 14.95
C PHE A 368 -25.24 10.23 14.62
N MET A 369 -24.59 9.81 13.53
CA MET A 369 -24.65 8.43 13.02
C MET A 369 -23.29 7.72 13.05
N LYS A 370 -22.20 8.36 12.58
CA LYS A 370 -20.84 7.81 12.64
C LYS A 370 -19.83 8.91 12.36
N TRP A 371 -18.62 8.81 12.91
CA TRP A 371 -17.50 9.64 12.45
C TRP A 371 -17.08 9.24 11.03
N VAL A 372 -16.77 10.23 10.18
CA VAL A 372 -16.09 9.95 8.90
C VAL A 372 -14.66 9.50 9.19
N ASP A 373 -13.98 10.25 10.06
CA ASP A 373 -12.69 9.87 10.63
C ASP A 373 -12.76 10.02 12.16
N PRO A 374 -12.72 8.91 12.92
CA PRO A 374 -12.83 8.94 14.37
C PRO A 374 -11.61 9.60 15.05
N ASP A 375 -10.49 9.79 14.34
CA ASP A 375 -9.28 10.37 14.95
C ASP A 375 -9.27 11.92 14.90
N TYR A 376 -10.02 12.52 13.97
CA TYR A 376 -9.99 13.98 13.73
C TYR A 376 -11.28 14.71 14.13
N HIS A 377 -12.41 14.01 14.29
CA HIS A 377 -13.71 14.57 14.73
C HIS A 377 -14.23 15.80 13.92
N GLU A 378 -13.70 16.03 12.72
CA GLU A 378 -14.09 17.18 11.88
C GLU A 378 -15.41 16.94 11.17
N TYR A 379 -15.63 15.72 10.68
CA TYR A 379 -16.79 15.34 9.89
C TYR A 379 -17.47 14.09 10.43
N GLY A 380 -18.79 14.07 10.35
CA GLY A 380 -19.62 12.92 10.74
C GLY A 380 -20.77 12.69 9.78
N TYR A 381 -21.15 11.44 9.62
CA TYR A 381 -22.46 11.06 9.08
C TYR A 381 -23.53 11.42 10.11
N ILE A 382 -24.59 12.06 9.62
CA ILE A 382 -25.71 12.53 10.42
C ILE A 382 -27.03 12.23 9.72
N CYS A 383 -28.12 12.29 10.48
CA CYS A 383 -29.49 12.27 9.97
C CYS A 383 -30.23 13.55 10.35
N ASP A 384 -30.74 14.31 9.38
CA ASP A 384 -31.54 15.51 9.62
C ASP A 384 -32.51 15.87 8.46
N ASN A 385 -33.10 17.07 8.54
CA ASN A 385 -34.05 17.59 7.55
C ASN A 385 -33.41 18.36 6.37
N GLN A 386 -32.09 18.33 6.18
CA GLN A 386 -31.39 19.07 5.13
C GLN A 386 -31.06 18.20 3.92
N GLY A 387 -31.67 17.02 3.79
CA GLY A 387 -31.37 16.06 2.74
C GLY A 387 -31.45 16.61 1.31
N ASP A 388 -32.31 17.60 1.05
CA ASP A 388 -32.40 18.27 -0.27
C ASP A 388 -31.09 18.97 -0.69
N GLU A 389 -30.25 19.38 0.28
CA GLU A 389 -28.92 19.92 0.02
C GLU A 389 -27.88 18.83 -0.31
N TYR A 390 -28.24 17.56 -0.09
CA TYR A 390 -27.37 16.38 -0.20
C TYR A 390 -28.03 15.28 -1.03
N ASN A 391 -28.43 15.63 -2.26
CA ASN A 391 -29.03 14.71 -3.25
C ASN A 391 -30.31 14.02 -2.75
N GLY A 392 -31.09 14.69 -1.89
CA GLY A 392 -32.34 14.18 -1.33
C GLY A 392 -32.15 13.16 -0.20
N SER A 393 -30.93 13.02 0.36
CA SER A 393 -30.65 12.05 1.42
C SER A 393 -30.61 12.71 2.81
N PRO A 394 -31.57 12.38 3.71
CA PRO A 394 -31.48 12.76 5.12
C PRO A 394 -30.21 12.25 5.80
N PHE A 395 -29.60 11.17 5.30
CA PHE A 395 -28.32 10.62 5.76
C PHE A 395 -27.16 11.16 4.93
N HIS A 396 -26.31 12.01 5.51
CA HIS A 396 -25.21 12.65 4.81
C HIS A 396 -24.08 13.08 5.73
N ILE A 397 -22.96 13.50 5.15
CA ILE A 397 -21.78 14.00 5.87
C ILE A 397 -21.92 15.50 6.13
N ARG A 398 -21.62 15.95 7.35
CA ARG A 398 -21.47 17.38 7.67
C ARG A 398 -20.25 17.67 8.55
N ASN A 399 -19.88 18.96 8.61
CA ASN A 399 -18.94 19.50 9.59
C ASN A 399 -19.49 19.39 11.02
N ILE A 400 -18.62 18.99 11.96
CA ILE A 400 -18.96 18.79 13.38
C ILE A 400 -18.25 19.81 14.26
N ASN A 401 -16.92 19.78 14.37
CA ASN A 401 -16.19 20.60 15.36
C ASN A 401 -15.80 22.01 14.87
N PHE A 402 -16.14 22.38 13.63
CA PHE A 402 -15.82 23.66 13.02
C PHE A 402 -17.01 24.23 12.26
N ALA A 403 -17.03 25.54 12.04
CA ALA A 403 -18.06 26.21 11.25
C ALA A 403 -17.57 26.49 9.83
N THR A 404 -18.50 26.51 8.89
CA THR A 404 -18.28 27.00 7.51
C THR A 404 -19.13 28.24 7.27
N ALA A 405 -18.99 28.86 6.09
CA ALA A 405 -19.85 29.98 5.70
C ALA A 405 -21.35 29.64 5.66
N ALA A 406 -21.70 28.36 5.48
CA ALA A 406 -23.09 27.91 5.34
C ALA A 406 -23.60 27.09 6.54
N LYS A 407 -22.71 26.53 7.37
CA LYS A 407 -23.06 25.56 8.41
C LYS A 407 -22.34 25.87 9.72
N ASP A 408 -23.12 25.97 10.78
CA ASP A 408 -22.58 26.13 12.14
C ASP A 408 -21.94 24.83 12.65
N ALA A 409 -20.97 24.99 13.55
CA ALA A 409 -20.38 23.91 14.31
C ALA A 409 -21.39 23.32 15.31
N LEU A 410 -21.13 22.09 15.75
CA LEU A 410 -21.75 21.48 16.92
C LEU A 410 -21.39 22.30 18.17
N SER A 411 -22.40 22.64 18.97
CA SER A 411 -22.20 23.29 20.27
C SER A 411 -22.22 22.24 21.39
N TYR A 412 -23.25 21.39 21.40
CA TYR A 412 -23.39 20.31 22.36
C TYR A 412 -24.23 19.18 21.77
N PHE A 413 -24.13 18.00 22.38
CA PHE A 413 -25.05 16.91 22.12
C PHE A 413 -25.77 16.50 23.39
N MET A 414 -26.88 15.80 23.24
CA MET A 414 -27.66 15.25 24.33
C MET A 414 -27.73 13.74 24.21
N TYR A 415 -27.60 13.07 25.35
CA TYR A 415 -27.76 11.63 25.48
C TYR A 415 -28.61 11.27 26.70
N LEU A 416 -29.25 10.11 26.68
CA LEU A 416 -29.96 9.56 27.83
C LEU A 416 -29.04 8.57 28.53
N PRO A 417 -28.58 8.83 29.78
CA PRO A 417 -27.77 7.87 30.51
C PRO A 417 -28.51 6.53 30.70
N GLN A 418 -27.77 5.42 30.72
CA GLN A 418 -28.34 4.16 31.21
C GLN A 418 -28.66 4.33 32.70
N THR A 419 -29.91 4.00 33.07
CA THR A 419 -30.39 4.01 34.45
C THR A 419 -29.99 2.76 35.20
#